data_AF-A0A9P7YAY0-F1
#
_entry.id   AF-A0A9P7YAY0-F1
#
_cell.length_a   1.000
_cell.length_b   1.000
_cell.length_c   1.000
_cell.angle_alpha   90.00
_cell.angle_beta   90.00
_cell.angle_gamma   90.00
#
_symmetry.space_group_name_H-M   'P 1'
#
loop_
_entity.id
_entity.type
_entity.pdbx_description
1 polymer ?
#
loop_
_entity_poly.entity_id
_entity_poly.type
_entity_poly.pdbx_seq_one_letter_code
_entity_poly.pdbx_strand_id
1 'polypeptide(L)' 'QMGCRKVPVFLGHGTEDEKVDIDVGPEAWRRLELLNADVKTVEYEGLGHWYSDAMFDDIYFLFLKKYL' A
#
# COMPACT_ATOMS: atom_id res chain seq x y z
N GLN A 1 -23.56 7.23 -7.68
CA GLN A 1 -22.10 7.12 -7.48
C GLN A 1 -21.83 5.75 -6.87
N MET A 2 -21.39 4.77 -7.66
CA MET A 2 -20.88 3.51 -7.13
C MET A 2 -19.35 3.64 -7.07
N GLY A 3 -18.80 3.73 -5.87
CA GLY A 3 -17.36 3.80 -5.61
C GLY A 3 -17.05 3.04 -4.33
N CYS A 4 -15.78 2.70 -4.12
CA CYS A 4 -15.27 1.89 -2.99
C CYS A 4 -15.26 2.66 -1.66
N ARG A 5 -16.25 3.54 -1.45
CA ARG A 5 -16.26 4.51 -0.36
C ARG A 5 -16.13 3.76 0.97
N LYS A 6 -15.05 4.02 1.71
CA LYS A 6 -14.68 3.39 3.00
C LYS A 6 -14.03 2.00 2.93
N VAL A 7 -13.60 1.52 1.77
CA VAL A 7 -12.74 0.33 1.72
C VAL A 7 -11.33 0.77 2.14
N PRO A 8 -10.81 0.28 3.27
CA PRO A 8 -9.44 0.56 3.68
C PRO A 8 -8.48 -0.23 2.78
N VAL A 9 -7.40 0.39 2.32
CA VAL A 9 -6.38 -0.23 1.48
C VAL A 9 -5.00 0.08 2.06
N PHE A 10 -4.14 -0.93 2.12
CA PHE A 10 -2.73 -0.80 2.42
C PHE A 10 -1.92 -1.11 1.17
N LEU A 11 -1.01 -0.20 0.79
CA LEU A 11 -0.08 -0.37 -0.33
C LEU A 11 1.35 -0.28 0.21
N GLY A 12 2.01 -1.44 0.33
CA GLY A 12 3.43 -1.53 0.65
C GLY A 12 4.25 -1.80 -0.61
N HIS A 13 5.36 -1.07 -0.82
CA HIS A 13 6.24 -1.25 -1.97
C HIS A 13 7.72 -1.14 -1.58
N GLY A 14 8.59 -1.95 -2.17
CA GLY A 14 10.04 -1.88 -1.94
C GLY A 14 10.73 -0.93 -2.92
N THR A 15 11.58 -0.02 -2.45
CA THR A 15 12.19 1.01 -3.32
C THR A 15 13.20 0.48 -4.32
N GLU A 16 13.67 -0.76 -4.15
CA GLU A 16 14.58 -1.44 -5.07
C GLU A 16 13.90 -2.60 -5.83
N ASP A 17 12.56 -2.61 -5.90
CA ASP A 17 11.82 -3.63 -6.65
C ASP A 17 12.26 -3.64 -8.13
N GLU A 18 12.93 -4.72 -8.50
CA GLU A 18 13.53 -4.88 -9.82
C GLU A 18 12.53 -5.27 -10.92
N LYS A 19 11.28 -5.55 -10.55
CA LYS A 19 10.22 -6.01 -11.46
C LYS A 19 9.09 -5.01 -11.62
N VAL A 20 8.78 -4.27 -10.57
CA VAL A 20 7.71 -3.26 -10.54
C VAL A 20 8.31 -1.95 -10.05
N ASP A 21 8.41 -1.00 -10.97
CA ASP A 21 8.93 0.33 -10.69
C ASP A 21 8.19 0.99 -9.51
N ILE A 22 8.94 1.64 -8.63
CA ILE A 22 8.41 2.34 -7.46
C ILE A 22 7.36 3.39 -7.84
N ASP A 23 7.45 3.98 -9.03
CA ASP A 23 6.51 4.98 -9.54
C ASP A 23 5.10 4.43 -9.81
N VAL A 24 4.95 3.10 -9.90
CA VAL A 24 3.64 2.44 -10.02
C VAL A 24 2.81 2.61 -8.74
N GLY A 25 3.45 2.64 -7.57
CA GLY A 25 2.79 2.83 -6.27
C GLY A 25 1.99 4.13 -6.20
N PRO A 26 2.61 5.30 -6.47
CA PRO A 26 1.92 6.58 -6.59
C PRO A 26 0.77 6.59 -7.61
N GLU A 27 0.90 5.90 -8.75
CA GLU A 27 -0.20 5.81 -9.72
C GLU A 27 -1.39 4.99 -9.17
N ALA A 28 -1.10 3.84 -8.57
CA ALA A 28 -2.12 3.00 -7.93
C ALA A 28 -2.87 3.76 -6.83
N TRP A 29 -2.14 4.50 -5.99
CA TRP A 29 -2.73 5.38 -4.96
C TRP A 29 -3.69 6.40 -5.57
N ARG A 30 -3.26 7.17 -6.58
CA ARG A 30 -4.11 8.17 -7.27
C ARG A 30 -5.38 7.55 -7.84
N ARG A 31 -5.29 6.35 -8.43
CA ARG A 31 -6.46 5.65 -8.98
C ARG A 31 -7.44 5.21 -7.89
N LEU A 32 -6.94 4.76 -6.74
CA LEU A 32 -7.77 4.38 -5.59
C LEU A 32 -8.41 5.59 -4.89
N GLU A 33 -7.72 6.73 -4.84
CA GLU A 33 -8.31 7.98 -4.36
C GLU A 33 -9.49 8.43 -5.22
N LEU A 34 -9.40 8.31 -6.55
CA LEU A 34 -10.53 8.59 -7.47
C LEU A 34 -11.76 7.70 -7.17
N LEU A 35 -11.55 6.52 -6.58
CA LEU A 35 -12.61 5.61 -6.14
C LEU A 35 -13.11 5.89 -4.71
N ASN A 36 -12.60 6.94 -4.05
CA ASN A 36 -12.85 7.28 -2.65
C ASN A 36 -12.45 6.17 -1.64
N ALA A 37 -11.39 5.42 -1.94
CA ALA A 37 -10.80 4.47 -0.99
C ALA A 37 -10.00 5.21 0.10
N ASP A 38 -9.88 4.61 1.28
CA ASP A 38 -9.01 5.09 2.38
C ASP A 38 -7.66 4.36 2.26
N VAL A 39 -6.69 4.99 1.61
CA VAL A 39 -5.44 4.33 1.21
C VAL A 39 -4.30 4.78 2.10
N LYS A 40 -3.58 3.82 2.68
CA LYS A 40 -2.29 4.01 3.34
C LYS A 40 -1.17 3.47 2.45
N THR A 41 -0.22 4.31 2.06
CA THR A 41 0.99 3.91 1.35
C THR A 41 2.17 3.87 2.31
N VAL A 42 3.06 2.89 2.12
CA VAL A 42 4.35 2.77 2.81
C VAL A 42 5.38 2.25 1.82
N GLU A 43 6.53 2.89 1.78
CA GLU A 43 7.67 2.46 0.96
C GLU A 43 8.76 1.92 1.87
N TYR A 44 9.41 0.84 1.46
CA TYR A 44 10.43 0.13 2.23
C TYR A 44 11.78 0.28 1.54
N GLU A 45 12.65 1.10 2.13
CA GLU A 45 13.97 1.40 1.57
C GLU A 45 14.84 0.15 1.44
N GLY A 46 15.46 -0.06 0.29
CA GLY A 46 16.37 -1.19 0.03
C GLY A 46 15.66 -2.53 -0.15
N LEU A 47 14.32 -2.56 -0.18
CA LEU A 47 13.55 -3.78 -0.39
C LEU A 47 13.30 -3.99 -1.90
N GLY A 48 13.63 -5.18 -2.40
CA GLY A 48 13.33 -5.61 -3.77
C GLY A 48 11.89 -6.11 -3.95
N HIS A 49 11.67 -6.99 -4.93
CA HIS A 49 10.35 -7.58 -5.22
C HIS A 49 9.89 -8.63 -4.16
N TRP A 50 9.77 -8.21 -2.89
CA TRP A 50 9.43 -9.08 -1.77
C TRP A 50 8.80 -8.31 -0.60
N TYR A 51 8.48 -9.03 0.48
CA TYR A 51 8.06 -8.47 1.77
C TYR A 51 9.23 -8.38 2.76
N SER A 52 9.08 -7.59 3.81
CA SER A 52 10.03 -7.51 4.93
C SER A 52 9.32 -7.70 6.27
N ASP A 53 10.08 -7.98 7.35
CA ASP A 53 9.52 -8.05 8.70
C ASP A 53 8.84 -6.72 9.09
N ALA A 54 9.45 -5.59 8.73
CA ALA A 54 8.87 -4.26 8.93
C ALA A 54 7.53 -4.11 8.18
N MET A 55 7.42 -4.64 6.95
CA MET A 55 6.17 -4.65 6.21
C MET A 55 5.09 -5.48 6.90
N PHE A 56 5.44 -6.64 7.45
CA PHE A 56 4.50 -7.45 8.23
C PHE A 56 4.02 -6.73 9.49
N ASP A 57 4.94 -6.08 10.21
CA ASP A 57 4.59 -5.28 11.38
C ASP A 57 3.62 -4.15 11.01
N ASP A 58 3.85 -3.45 9.91
CA ASP A 58 2.96 -2.40 9.44
C ASP A 58 1.59 -2.94 9.02
N ILE A 59 1.55 -4.06 8.27
CA ILE A 59 0.30 -4.74 7.92
C ILE A 59 -0.48 -5.07 9.19
N TYR A 60 0.18 -5.62 10.22
CA TYR A 60 -0.51 -5.99 11.44
C TYR A 60 -0.95 -4.77 12.27
N PHE A 61 -0.01 -3.88 12.61
CA PHE A 61 -0.24 -2.80 13.56
C PHE A 61 -0.93 -1.57 12.95
N LEU A 62 -0.63 -1.21 11.70
CA LEU A 62 -1.22 -0.06 11.04
C LEU A 62 -2.53 -0.39 10.33
N PHE A 63 -2.70 -1.63 9.89
CA PHE A 63 -3.85 -2.03 9.08
C PHE A 63 -4.77 -3.02 9.79
N LEU A 64 -4.37 -4.28 9.98
CA LEU A 64 -5.27 -5.33 10.47
C LEU A 64 -5.85 -5.00 11.85
N LYS A 65 -5.02 -4.60 12.82
CA LYS A 65 -5.49 -4.23 14.18
C LYS A 65 -6.47 -3.05 14.19
N LYS A 66 -6.46 -2.21 13.16
CA LYS A 66 -7.37 -1.06 13.05
C LYS A 66 -8.74 -1.45 12.50
N TYR A 67 -8.81 -2.49 11.67
CA TYR A 67 -10.01 -2.82 10.89
C TYR A 67 -10.58 -4.24 11.15
N LEU A 68 -9.88 -5.09 11.90
CA LEU A 68 -10.30 -6.41 12.39
C LEU A 68 -10.22 -6.45 13.92
#